data_AF-A0A8H6V1A7-F1
#
_entry.id   AF-A0A8H6V1A7-F1
#
_cell.length_a   1.000
_cell.length_b   1.000
_cell.length_c   1.000
_cell.angle_alpha   90.00
_cell.angle_beta   90.00
_cell.angle_gamma   90.00
#
_symmetry.space_group_name_H-M   'P 1'
#
loop_
_entity.id
_entity.type
_entity.pdbx_description
1 polymer ?
#
loop_
_entity_poly.entity_id
_entity_poly.type
_entity_poly.pdbx_seq_one_letter_code
_entity_poly.pdbx_strand_id
1 'polypeptide(L)'
;MKVTAAFAGLLTTALAAPATEPVLVPRSAGINYVQNYNGNLGDFTYNESAGTYSMYWEDGVSSDFVVGLGWSTGSSKSITYSATYSASGSGSYLAVYGWVNSPQAEYYIVEDYGNYNPCSSSSATSLGSVSSDGGTYQVCTDTRVNQPSITGTSTFTQFFSVRESTRTSGTVTVANHFNFWAQHGFGNSNFNYQVVAVEAWSGAGSASVTISS
;
A
#
# COMPACT_ATOMS: atom_id res chain seq x y z
N MET A 1 83.15 19.89 -28.22
CA MET A 1 82.20 18.91 -28.78
C MET A 1 81.08 18.72 -27.75
N LYS A 2 79.91 19.35 -27.96
CA LYS A 2 78.72 19.17 -27.12
C LYS A 2 77.64 18.61 -28.03
N VAL A 3 77.14 17.41 -27.72
CA VAL A 3 76.06 16.75 -28.45
C VAL A 3 74.80 16.85 -27.60
N THR A 4 73.76 17.46 -28.16
CA THR A 4 72.43 17.57 -27.56
C THR A 4 71.57 16.46 -28.13
N ALA A 5 71.01 15.59 -27.29
CA ALA A 5 70.05 14.57 -27.69
C ALA A 5 68.62 15.11 -27.51
N ALA A 6 67.79 15.01 -28.56
CA ALA A 6 66.37 15.29 -28.52
C ALA A 6 65.58 13.97 -28.44
N PHE A 7 64.68 13.86 -27.48
CA PHE A 7 63.71 12.76 -27.37
C PHE A 7 62.38 13.18 -28.01
N ALA A 8 61.86 12.37 -28.93
CA ALA A 8 60.52 12.50 -29.49
C ALA A 8 59.55 11.62 -28.69
N GLY A 9 58.48 12.20 -28.15
CA GLY A 9 57.39 11.47 -27.50
C GLY A 9 56.23 11.24 -28.48
N LEU A 10 55.77 9.99 -28.62
CA LEU A 10 54.49 9.66 -29.26
C LEU A 10 53.36 9.77 -28.24
N LEU A 11 52.30 10.54 -28.57
CA LEU A 11 51.02 10.49 -27.87
C LEU A 11 50.10 9.44 -28.54
N THR A 12 49.67 8.45 -27.78
CA THR A 12 48.56 7.55 -28.13
C THR A 12 47.29 8.01 -27.43
N THR A 13 46.28 8.44 -28.18
CA THR A 13 44.95 8.75 -27.66
C THR A 13 44.13 7.46 -27.53
N ALA A 14 43.74 7.10 -26.30
CA ALA A 14 42.80 6.02 -26.06
C ALA A 14 41.36 6.50 -26.33
N LEU A 15 40.63 5.82 -27.22
CA LEU A 15 39.18 6.02 -27.35
C LEU A 15 38.48 5.30 -26.18
N ALA A 16 37.66 6.04 -25.43
CA ALA A 16 36.81 5.48 -24.39
C ALA A 16 35.70 4.63 -25.02
N ALA A 17 35.47 3.43 -24.47
CA ALA A 17 34.35 2.57 -24.86
C ALA A 17 33.01 3.20 -24.40
N PRO A 18 31.91 3.01 -25.18
CA PRO A 18 30.60 3.53 -24.80
C PRO A 18 30.11 2.88 -23.51
N ALA A 19 29.60 3.69 -22.58
CA ALA A 19 28.99 3.23 -21.35
C ALA A 19 27.67 2.51 -21.64
N THR A 20 27.41 1.41 -20.94
CA THR A 20 26.14 0.68 -21.02
C THR A 20 25.03 1.53 -20.43
N GLU A 21 24.05 1.92 -21.25
CA GLU A 21 22.83 2.61 -20.81
C GLU A 21 22.04 1.71 -19.83
N PRO A 22 21.48 2.25 -18.73
CA PRO A 22 20.67 1.47 -17.80
C PRO A 22 19.40 0.98 -18.51
N VAL A 23 19.17 -0.34 -18.47
CA VAL A 23 17.94 -0.94 -18.97
C VAL A 23 16.78 -0.54 -18.05
N LEU A 24 15.84 0.24 -18.57
CA LEU A 24 14.59 0.57 -17.87
C LEU A 24 13.73 -0.70 -17.78
N VAL A 25 13.66 -1.30 -16.60
CA VAL A 25 12.70 -2.40 -16.32
C VAL A 25 11.33 -1.78 -16.08
N PRO A 26 10.32 -2.03 -16.93
CA PRO A 26 8.96 -1.52 -16.70
C PRO A 26 8.41 -2.10 -15.39
N ARG A 27 7.80 -1.23 -14.56
CA ARG A 27 7.16 -1.66 -13.30
C ARG A 27 5.86 -2.38 -13.63
N SER A 28 5.71 -3.64 -13.18
CA SER A 28 4.60 -4.52 -13.58
C SER A 28 3.20 -3.88 -13.44
N ALA A 29 2.95 -3.14 -12.35
CA ALA A 29 1.66 -2.49 -12.06
C ALA A 29 1.75 -0.95 -12.02
N GLY A 30 2.84 -0.35 -12.52
CA GLY A 30 3.04 1.11 -12.42
C GLY A 30 3.16 1.64 -10.98
N ILE A 31 3.47 0.75 -10.02
CA ILE A 31 3.72 1.10 -8.61
C ILE A 31 4.72 2.24 -8.53
N ASN A 32 4.44 3.28 -7.76
CA ASN A 32 5.33 4.44 -7.57
C ASN A 32 5.30 4.99 -6.14
N TYR A 33 4.71 4.26 -5.21
CA TYR A 33 4.63 4.63 -3.81
C TYR A 33 4.83 3.40 -2.92
N VAL A 34 5.65 3.59 -1.89
CA VAL A 34 5.90 2.61 -0.84
C VAL A 34 5.30 3.15 0.45
N GLN A 35 4.28 2.46 0.97
CA GLN A 35 3.73 2.75 2.28
C GLN A 35 4.62 2.09 3.33
N ASN A 36 5.14 2.87 4.26
CA ASN A 36 5.95 2.37 5.38
C ASN A 36 5.73 3.22 6.63
N TYR A 37 4.64 2.93 7.34
CA TYR A 37 4.40 3.40 8.69
C TYR A 37 4.82 2.30 9.66
N ASN A 38 5.88 2.54 10.43
CA ASN A 38 6.43 1.61 11.44
C ASN A 38 6.75 0.19 10.92
N GLY A 39 7.15 0.05 9.65
CA GLY A 39 7.52 -1.26 9.09
C GLY A 39 8.73 -1.93 9.75
N ASN A 40 9.49 -1.19 10.56
CA ASN A 40 10.58 -1.71 11.39
C ASN A 40 10.12 -2.43 12.66
N LEU A 41 8.80 -2.53 12.92
CA LEU A 41 8.24 -3.37 13.98
C LEU A 41 8.26 -4.87 13.62
N GLY A 42 8.51 -5.18 12.35
CA GLY A 42 8.78 -6.53 11.86
C GLY A 42 9.75 -6.47 10.68
N ASP A 43 9.70 -7.48 9.81
CA ASP A 43 10.58 -7.58 8.65
C ASP A 43 9.84 -7.20 7.36
N PHE A 44 9.79 -5.90 7.08
CA PHE A 44 9.22 -5.37 5.83
C PHE A 44 10.25 -5.38 4.69
N THR A 45 9.95 -6.12 3.62
CA THR A 45 10.75 -6.18 2.38
C THR A 45 9.87 -5.89 1.17
N TYR A 46 10.37 -5.15 0.17
CA TYR A 46 9.60 -4.80 -1.01
C TYR A 46 10.44 -4.71 -2.28
N ASN A 47 9.77 -4.85 -3.43
CA ASN A 47 10.32 -4.60 -4.76
C ASN A 47 9.23 -3.91 -5.61
N GLU A 48 9.36 -2.60 -5.80
CA GLU A 48 8.42 -1.78 -6.57
C GLU A 48 8.30 -2.23 -8.04
N SER A 49 9.42 -2.65 -8.65
CA SER A 49 9.42 -3.05 -10.07
C SER A 49 8.66 -4.36 -10.29
N ALA A 50 8.77 -5.30 -9.34
CA ALA A 50 8.06 -6.57 -9.35
C ALA A 50 6.62 -6.46 -8.81
N GLY A 51 6.28 -5.36 -8.13
CA GLY A 51 4.98 -5.19 -7.47
C GLY A 51 4.81 -6.13 -6.27
N THR A 52 5.90 -6.55 -5.62
CA THR A 52 5.87 -7.53 -4.52
C THR A 52 6.35 -6.93 -3.22
N TYR A 53 5.73 -7.31 -2.11
CA TYR A 53 6.27 -7.05 -0.77
C TYR A 53 5.96 -8.20 0.18
N SER A 54 6.67 -8.25 1.29
CA SER A 54 6.42 -9.15 2.41
C SER A 54 6.57 -8.41 3.72
N MET A 55 5.81 -8.84 4.72
CA MET A 55 5.90 -8.36 6.09
C MET A 55 5.80 -9.56 7.02
N TYR A 56 6.79 -9.74 7.88
CA TYR A 56 6.79 -10.78 8.90
C TYR A 56 6.79 -10.14 10.27
N TRP A 57 5.82 -10.50 11.10
CA TRP A 57 5.70 -10.05 12.48
C TRP A 57 5.45 -11.25 13.40
N GLU A 58 6.18 -12.33 13.16
CA GLU A 58 5.99 -13.63 13.83
C GLU A 58 6.30 -13.58 15.33
N ASP A 59 7.23 -12.71 15.75
CA ASP A 59 7.52 -12.44 17.16
C ASP A 59 6.45 -11.56 17.84
N GLY A 60 5.52 -11.04 17.04
CA GLY A 60 4.41 -10.21 17.46
C GLY A 60 4.72 -8.72 17.51
N VAL A 61 3.65 -7.92 17.46
CA VAL A 61 3.70 -6.46 17.59
C VAL A 61 2.81 -5.97 18.73
N SER A 62 3.17 -4.84 19.32
CA SER A 62 2.42 -4.15 20.38
C SER A 62 2.10 -2.69 20.03
N SER A 63 2.36 -2.31 18.78
CA SER A 63 2.10 -0.98 18.22
C SER A 63 1.74 -1.15 16.75
N ASP A 64 1.05 -0.15 16.22
CA ASP A 64 0.53 -0.17 14.86
C ASP A 64 1.62 -0.01 13.79
N PHE A 65 1.52 -0.81 12.73
CA PHE A 65 2.23 -0.61 11.47
C PHE A 65 1.27 -0.69 10.29
N VAL A 66 1.57 0.06 9.23
CA VAL A 66 0.90 -0.04 7.93
C VAL A 66 1.95 -0.05 6.85
N VAL A 67 2.07 -1.16 6.11
CA VAL A 67 3.08 -1.33 5.05
C VAL A 67 2.44 -1.83 3.77
N GLY A 68 2.98 -1.43 2.62
CA GLY A 68 2.45 -1.87 1.34
C GLY A 68 3.03 -1.14 0.14
N LEU A 69 2.49 -1.46 -1.03
CA LEU A 69 2.87 -0.87 -2.31
C LEU A 69 1.65 -0.35 -3.06
N GLY A 70 1.85 0.69 -3.87
CA GLY A 70 0.80 1.23 -4.71
C GLY A 70 1.21 2.51 -5.42
N TRP A 71 0.31 3.49 -5.40
CA TRP A 71 0.42 4.71 -6.19
C TRP A 71 0.36 5.96 -5.30
N SER A 72 1.15 6.97 -5.66
CA SER A 72 1.22 8.26 -4.98
C SER A 72 -0.07 9.07 -5.08
N THR A 73 -0.93 8.73 -6.03
CA THR A 73 -2.25 9.31 -6.22
C THR A 73 -3.23 8.20 -6.55
N GLY A 74 -4.19 7.98 -5.65
CA GLY A 74 -5.23 6.99 -5.80
C GLY A 74 -6.20 7.31 -6.93
N SER A 75 -6.93 6.29 -7.34
CA SER A 75 -7.98 6.42 -8.35
C SER A 75 -9.08 5.38 -8.11
N SER A 76 -10.11 5.41 -8.95
CA SER A 76 -11.18 4.41 -8.96
C SER A 76 -10.83 3.16 -9.80
N LYS A 77 -9.58 3.03 -10.27
CA LYS A 77 -9.13 1.85 -11.04
C LYS A 77 -9.26 0.58 -10.19
N SER A 78 -9.63 -0.51 -10.86
CA SER A 78 -9.57 -1.83 -10.23
C SER A 78 -8.13 -2.19 -9.88
N ILE A 79 -7.95 -2.87 -8.76
CA ILE A 79 -6.64 -3.34 -8.28
C ILE A 79 -6.67 -4.87 -8.22
N THR A 80 -5.70 -5.54 -8.82
CA THR A 80 -5.60 -7.00 -8.79
C THR A 80 -4.38 -7.43 -8.00
N TYR A 81 -4.61 -8.24 -6.95
CA TYR A 81 -3.60 -8.70 -6.03
C TYR A 81 -3.69 -10.21 -5.78
N SER A 82 -2.58 -10.79 -5.31
CA SER A 82 -2.53 -12.14 -4.76
C SER A 82 -1.61 -12.15 -3.54
N ALA A 83 -2.01 -12.85 -2.50
CA ALA A 83 -1.28 -12.89 -1.24
C ALA A 83 -1.32 -14.28 -0.59
N THR A 84 -0.25 -14.56 0.14
CA THR A 84 -0.29 -15.47 1.30
C THR A 84 -0.40 -14.58 2.54
N TYR A 85 -1.40 -14.81 3.38
CA TYR A 85 -1.69 -13.99 4.55
C TYR A 85 -2.10 -14.87 5.72
N SER A 86 -1.39 -14.77 6.83
CA SER A 86 -1.58 -15.58 8.03
C SER A 86 -1.61 -14.68 9.26
N ALA A 87 -2.82 -14.33 9.72
CA ALA A 87 -3.01 -13.36 10.79
C ALA A 87 -4.18 -13.70 11.74
N SER A 88 -4.63 -14.96 11.80
CA SER A 88 -5.85 -15.35 12.53
C SER A 88 -5.88 -14.94 14.02
N GLY A 89 -4.71 -14.86 14.67
CA GLY A 89 -4.56 -14.43 16.06
C GLY A 89 -4.17 -12.96 16.25
N SER A 90 -4.05 -12.19 15.17
CA SER A 90 -3.53 -10.82 15.15
C SER A 90 -4.65 -9.81 14.88
N GLY A 91 -4.59 -8.64 15.51
CA GLY A 91 -5.38 -7.50 15.07
C GLY A 91 -4.73 -6.94 13.81
N SER A 92 -5.19 -7.39 12.65
CA SER A 92 -4.51 -7.16 11.37
C SER A 92 -5.46 -7.21 10.18
N TYR A 93 -5.11 -6.47 9.11
CA TYR A 93 -5.83 -6.39 7.85
C TYR A 93 -4.92 -6.69 6.65
N LEU A 94 -5.51 -7.32 5.63
CA LEU A 94 -5.08 -7.25 4.24
C LEU A 94 -6.12 -6.42 3.47
N ALA A 95 -5.74 -5.24 2.98
CA ALA A 95 -6.69 -4.29 2.45
C ALA A 95 -6.15 -3.43 1.31
N VAL A 96 -7.05 -2.94 0.45
CA VAL A 96 -6.78 -1.69 -0.28
C VAL A 96 -6.92 -0.55 0.72
N TYR A 97 -5.88 0.26 0.86
CA TYR A 97 -5.77 1.33 1.85
C TYR A 97 -5.39 2.65 1.18
N GLY A 98 -5.93 3.76 1.66
CA GLY A 98 -5.49 5.07 1.20
C GLY A 98 -6.27 6.23 1.81
N TRP A 99 -6.03 7.41 1.25
CA TRP A 99 -6.58 8.66 1.77
C TRP A 99 -7.21 9.55 0.70
N VAL A 100 -8.16 10.37 1.14
CA VAL A 100 -8.68 11.54 0.42
C VAL A 100 -8.22 12.79 1.15
N ASN A 101 -7.73 13.80 0.43
CA ASN A 101 -7.23 15.04 1.03
C ASN A 101 -8.37 15.91 1.58
N SER A 102 -9.50 16.02 0.88
CA SER A 102 -10.63 16.87 1.30
C SER A 102 -11.98 16.39 0.72
N PRO A 103 -13.03 16.22 1.55
CA PRO A 103 -12.97 16.11 3.02
C PRO A 103 -11.97 15.04 3.44
N GLN A 104 -11.17 15.31 4.48
CA GLN A 104 -10.08 14.40 4.85
C GLN A 104 -10.67 13.06 5.30
N ALA A 105 -10.30 11.99 4.60
CA ALA A 105 -10.80 10.66 4.89
C ALA A 105 -9.72 9.62 4.70
N GLU A 106 -9.75 8.61 5.56
CA GLU A 106 -8.97 7.38 5.47
C GLU A 106 -9.92 6.26 5.05
N TYR A 107 -9.48 5.36 4.18
CA TYR A 107 -10.37 4.30 3.69
C TYR A 107 -9.68 2.94 3.58
N TYR A 108 -10.50 1.91 3.79
CA TYR A 108 -10.11 0.51 3.73
C TYR A 108 -11.14 -0.30 2.95
N ILE A 109 -10.67 -1.10 1.99
CA ILE A 109 -11.42 -2.23 1.44
C ILE A 109 -10.70 -3.48 1.94
N VAL A 110 -11.20 -4.03 3.05
CA VAL A 110 -10.61 -5.16 3.78
C VAL A 110 -11.03 -6.46 3.11
N GLU A 111 -10.06 -7.17 2.53
CA GLU A 111 -10.27 -8.42 1.80
C GLU A 111 -10.13 -9.65 2.69
N ASP A 112 -9.22 -9.57 3.67
CA ASP A 112 -9.04 -10.54 4.73
C ASP A 112 -8.56 -9.84 6.00
N TYR A 113 -8.81 -10.43 7.16
CA TYR A 113 -8.47 -9.84 8.46
C TYR A 113 -8.23 -10.91 9.51
N GLY A 114 -7.57 -10.52 10.60
CA GLY A 114 -7.32 -11.40 11.73
C GLY A 114 -8.49 -11.46 12.71
N ASN A 115 -8.22 -11.18 13.99
CA ASN A 115 -9.20 -11.36 15.06
C ASN A 115 -10.11 -10.15 15.32
N TYR A 116 -10.04 -9.10 14.48
CA TYR A 116 -10.78 -7.86 14.70
C TYR A 116 -11.45 -7.37 13.42
N ASN A 117 -12.79 -7.29 13.42
CA ASN A 117 -13.58 -6.68 12.35
C ASN A 117 -13.87 -5.21 12.72
N PRO A 118 -13.44 -4.20 11.92
CA PRO A 118 -13.62 -2.79 12.28
C PRO A 118 -15.10 -2.38 12.35
N CYS A 119 -15.97 -3.01 11.57
CA CYS A 119 -17.40 -2.74 11.59
C CYS A 119 -18.14 -3.40 12.76
N SER A 120 -17.44 -4.13 13.63
CA SER A 120 -17.96 -4.59 14.92
C SER A 120 -17.63 -3.65 16.09
N SER A 121 -16.81 -2.61 15.85
CA SER A 121 -16.48 -1.61 16.87
C SER A 121 -17.72 -0.87 17.35
N SER A 122 -17.80 -0.56 18.64
CA SER A 122 -18.89 0.25 19.21
C SER A 122 -18.87 1.71 18.73
N SER A 123 -17.73 2.20 18.23
CA SER A 123 -17.61 3.53 17.63
C SER A 123 -18.02 3.55 16.15
N ALA A 124 -18.02 2.39 15.48
CA ALA A 124 -18.32 2.31 14.06
C ALA A 124 -19.84 2.43 13.82
N THR A 125 -20.23 3.35 12.94
CA THR A 125 -21.59 3.50 12.45
C THR A 125 -21.76 2.65 11.19
N SER A 126 -22.72 1.72 11.20
CA SER A 126 -23.06 0.93 10.02
C SER A 126 -23.68 1.80 8.92
N LEU A 127 -23.19 1.63 7.68
CA LEU A 127 -23.72 2.26 6.47
C LEU A 127 -24.50 1.26 5.60
N GLY A 128 -24.63 0.01 6.03
CA GLY A 128 -25.27 -1.07 5.27
C GLY A 128 -24.24 -2.00 4.61
N SER A 129 -24.51 -2.42 3.38
CA SER A 129 -23.63 -3.33 2.64
C SER A 129 -23.55 -2.99 1.16
N VAL A 130 -22.46 -3.39 0.52
CA VAL A 130 -22.23 -3.25 -0.92
C VAL A 130 -21.79 -4.59 -1.51
N SER A 131 -22.31 -4.95 -2.68
CA SER A 131 -21.87 -6.14 -3.42
C SER A 131 -20.83 -5.75 -4.46
N SER A 132 -19.67 -6.42 -4.43
CA SER A 132 -18.60 -6.23 -5.43
C SER A 132 -17.78 -7.51 -5.56
N ASP A 133 -17.28 -7.79 -6.77
CA ASP A 133 -16.29 -8.83 -7.02
C ASP A 133 -16.69 -10.22 -6.45
N GLY A 134 -17.96 -10.59 -6.64
CA GLY A 134 -18.51 -11.88 -6.22
C GLY A 134 -18.71 -12.05 -4.71
N GLY A 135 -18.71 -10.97 -3.92
CA GLY A 135 -19.03 -11.04 -2.49
C GLY A 135 -19.73 -9.78 -1.97
N THR A 136 -20.19 -9.88 -0.73
CA THR A 136 -20.80 -8.78 0.02
C THR A 136 -19.76 -8.20 0.98
N TYR A 137 -19.79 -6.89 1.13
CA TYR A 137 -19.00 -6.17 2.11
C TYR A 137 -19.93 -5.49 3.10
N GLN A 138 -19.67 -5.68 4.39
CA GLN A 138 -20.21 -4.83 5.43
C GLN A 138 -19.57 -3.45 5.30
N VAL A 139 -20.36 -2.38 5.32
CA VAL A 139 -19.85 -1.00 5.21
C VAL A 139 -20.10 -0.25 6.50
N CYS A 140 -19.08 0.42 7.01
CA CYS A 140 -19.18 1.26 8.20
C CYS A 140 -18.26 2.49 8.12
N THR A 141 -18.49 3.43 9.03
CA THR A 141 -17.70 4.66 9.16
C THR A 141 -17.48 5.03 10.62
N ASP A 142 -16.40 5.74 10.90
CA ASP A 142 -16.11 6.32 12.22
C ASP A 142 -15.44 7.69 12.05
N THR A 143 -15.51 8.55 13.06
CA THR A 143 -14.79 9.83 13.11
C THR A 143 -13.61 9.72 14.06
N ARG A 144 -12.41 9.90 13.52
CA ARG A 144 -11.16 9.95 14.28
C ARG A 144 -10.90 11.39 14.68
N VAL A 145 -10.98 11.70 15.98
CA VAL A 145 -10.78 13.05 16.51
C VAL A 145 -9.35 13.25 17.00
N ASN A 146 -8.65 14.23 16.44
CA ASN A 146 -7.26 14.58 16.78
C ASN A 146 -6.31 13.37 16.79
N GLN A 147 -6.39 12.54 15.75
CA GLN A 147 -5.56 11.34 15.59
C GLN A 147 -4.45 11.57 14.56
N PRO A 148 -3.38 10.73 14.55
CA PRO A 148 -2.39 10.72 13.49
C PRO A 148 -3.02 10.61 12.10
N SER A 149 -2.53 11.39 11.14
CA SER A 149 -3.03 11.43 9.76
C SER A 149 -1.93 11.86 8.77
N ILE A 150 -2.26 11.85 7.48
CA ILE A 150 -1.38 12.34 6.40
C ILE A 150 -1.02 13.84 6.50
N THR A 151 -1.66 14.59 7.41
CA THR A 151 -1.36 16.00 7.69
C THR A 151 -0.88 16.22 9.13
N GLY A 152 -0.31 15.19 9.76
CA GLY A 152 0.16 15.25 11.15
C GLY A 152 -0.91 14.77 12.13
N THR A 153 -1.56 15.70 12.83
CA THR A 153 -2.68 15.38 13.74
C THR A 153 -3.91 16.15 13.31
N SER A 154 -5.01 15.45 13.04
CA SER A 154 -6.24 16.07 12.54
C SER A 154 -7.48 15.25 12.92
N THR A 155 -8.64 15.79 12.56
CA THR A 155 -9.92 15.08 12.64
C THR A 155 -10.35 14.67 11.24
N PHE A 156 -10.61 13.38 11.04
CA PHE A 156 -10.95 12.81 9.74
C PHE A 156 -11.96 11.67 9.87
N THR A 157 -12.61 11.34 8.75
CA THR A 157 -13.59 10.25 8.68
C THR A 157 -12.91 8.99 8.15
N GLN A 158 -13.18 7.85 8.77
CA GLN A 158 -12.80 6.54 8.25
C GLN A 158 -13.96 5.90 7.49
N PHE A 159 -13.65 5.25 6.37
CA PHE A 159 -14.60 4.43 5.62
C PHE A 159 -14.06 3.01 5.46
N PHE A 160 -14.86 2.02 5.86
CA PHE A 160 -14.51 0.62 5.73
C PHE A 160 -15.52 -0.10 4.85
N SER A 161 -15.03 -0.94 3.95
CA SER A 161 -15.76 -2.04 3.33
C SER A 161 -15.08 -3.33 3.77
N VAL A 162 -15.76 -4.18 4.53
CA VAL A 162 -15.20 -5.42 5.09
C VAL A 162 -15.82 -6.63 4.42
N ARG A 163 -15.01 -7.42 3.72
CA ARG A 163 -15.49 -8.57 2.96
C ARG A 163 -16.01 -9.66 3.89
N GLU A 164 -17.24 -10.11 3.65
CA GLU A 164 -17.85 -11.18 4.47
C GLU A 164 -17.24 -12.56 4.16
N SER A 165 -17.11 -12.88 2.87
CA SER A 165 -16.40 -14.08 2.41
C SER A 165 -14.96 -13.69 2.08
N THR A 166 -14.12 -13.69 3.12
CA THR A 166 -12.73 -13.21 3.02
C THR A 166 -11.92 -13.99 1.98
N ARG A 167 -10.92 -13.33 1.41
CA ARG A 167 -10.04 -13.91 0.38
C ARG A 167 -8.67 -13.23 0.40
N THR A 168 -7.66 -13.98 -0.03
CA THR A 168 -6.28 -13.48 -0.14
C THR A 168 -5.84 -13.20 -1.57
N SER A 169 -6.74 -13.30 -2.56
CA SER A 169 -6.44 -12.93 -3.94
C SER A 169 -7.70 -12.55 -4.71
N GLY A 170 -7.52 -11.71 -5.73
CA GLY A 170 -8.58 -11.31 -6.63
C GLY A 170 -8.43 -9.89 -7.14
N THR A 171 -9.47 -9.42 -7.80
CA THR A 171 -9.61 -8.04 -8.24
C THR A 171 -10.58 -7.32 -7.32
N VAL A 172 -10.19 -6.13 -6.86
CA VAL A 172 -11.04 -5.19 -6.15
C VAL A 172 -11.49 -4.12 -7.14
N THR A 173 -12.77 -4.06 -7.45
CA THR A 173 -13.34 -2.99 -8.27
C THR A 173 -13.57 -1.76 -7.39
N VAL A 174 -12.50 -1.01 -7.15
CA VAL A 174 -12.46 0.13 -6.19
C VAL A 174 -13.59 1.13 -6.43
N ALA A 175 -13.95 1.39 -7.69
CA ALA A 175 -15.07 2.25 -8.06
C ALA A 175 -16.39 1.91 -7.36
N ASN A 176 -16.70 0.62 -7.17
CA ASN A 176 -17.95 0.20 -6.53
C ASN A 176 -18.02 0.67 -5.07
N HIS A 177 -16.90 0.53 -4.35
CA HIS A 177 -16.78 0.96 -2.95
C HIS A 177 -16.81 2.49 -2.83
N PHE A 178 -16.04 3.18 -3.67
CA PHE A 178 -15.97 4.64 -3.67
C PHE A 178 -17.33 5.27 -4.00
N ASN A 179 -18.07 4.71 -4.96
CA ASN A 179 -19.40 5.18 -5.32
C ASN A 179 -20.42 4.94 -4.20
N PHE A 180 -20.29 3.84 -3.45
CA PHE A 180 -21.13 3.59 -2.28
C PHE A 180 -20.81 4.62 -1.18
N TRP A 181 -19.54 4.75 -0.80
CA TRP A 181 -19.12 5.71 0.25
C TRP A 181 -19.46 7.16 -0.11
N ALA A 182 -19.45 7.53 -1.40
CA ALA A 182 -19.80 8.88 -1.85
C ALA A 182 -21.24 9.26 -1.47
N GLN A 183 -22.15 8.29 -1.37
CA GLN A 183 -23.53 8.51 -0.90
C GLN A 183 -23.58 8.88 0.60
N HIS A 184 -22.47 8.65 1.32
CA HIS A 184 -22.32 8.86 2.75
C HIS A 184 -21.23 9.90 3.09
N GLY A 185 -20.89 10.79 2.16
CA GLY A 185 -20.00 11.92 2.41
C GLY A 185 -18.52 11.69 2.09
N PHE A 186 -18.16 10.55 1.50
CA PHE A 186 -16.81 10.36 0.95
C PHE A 186 -16.58 11.27 -0.26
N GLY A 187 -15.45 11.98 -0.30
CA GLY A 187 -15.19 12.99 -1.33
C GLY A 187 -15.09 12.46 -2.76
N ASN A 188 -14.77 11.16 -2.94
CA ASN A 188 -14.64 10.47 -4.25
C ASN A 188 -13.84 11.24 -5.32
N SER A 189 -12.86 12.03 -4.88
CA SER A 189 -12.00 12.88 -5.68
C SER A 189 -10.85 13.36 -4.79
N ASN A 190 -9.87 14.06 -5.37
CA ASN A 190 -8.75 14.64 -4.61
C ASN A 190 -8.03 13.61 -3.70
N PHE A 191 -7.76 12.43 -4.27
CA PHE A 191 -7.08 11.33 -3.59
C PHE A 191 -5.64 11.68 -3.24
N ASN A 192 -5.18 11.19 -2.09
CA ASN A 192 -3.75 11.08 -1.76
C ASN A 192 -3.25 9.69 -2.23
N TYR A 193 -2.28 9.08 -1.55
CA TYR A 193 -1.80 7.75 -1.90
C TYR A 193 -2.89 6.66 -1.78
N GLN A 194 -2.66 5.56 -2.49
CA GLN A 194 -3.48 4.35 -2.48
C GLN A 194 -2.58 3.13 -2.65
N VAL A 195 -2.72 2.13 -1.78
CA VAL A 195 -1.86 0.95 -1.73
C VAL A 195 -2.67 -0.31 -1.48
N VAL A 196 -2.10 -1.47 -1.82
CA VAL A 196 -2.47 -2.73 -1.17
C VAL A 196 -1.57 -2.84 0.06
N ALA A 197 -2.18 -2.86 1.24
CA ALA A 197 -1.50 -2.79 2.52
C ALA A 197 -1.75 -4.04 3.38
N VAL A 198 -0.76 -4.33 4.21
CA VAL A 198 -0.91 -5.12 5.42
C VAL A 198 -0.75 -4.18 6.61
N GLU A 199 -1.71 -4.22 7.52
CA GLU A 199 -1.71 -3.47 8.77
C GLU A 199 -1.79 -4.46 9.94
N ALA A 200 -1.06 -4.20 11.02
CA ALA A 200 -1.30 -4.87 12.29
C ALA A 200 -0.85 -4.00 13.47
N TRP A 201 -1.57 -4.14 14.60
CA TRP A 201 -1.27 -3.41 15.85
C TRP A 201 -1.17 -4.33 17.07
N SER A 202 -1.46 -5.63 16.91
CA SER A 202 -1.37 -6.60 18.00
C SER A 202 -1.19 -8.03 17.48
N GLY A 203 -0.59 -8.90 18.29
CA GLY A 203 -0.43 -10.31 17.96
C GLY A 203 0.64 -10.53 16.89
N ALA A 204 0.65 -11.74 16.31
CA ALA A 204 1.70 -12.21 15.41
C ALA A 204 1.13 -12.73 14.08
N GLY A 205 1.93 -12.68 13.03
CA GLY A 205 1.52 -13.12 11.69
C GLY A 205 2.58 -12.89 10.63
N SER A 206 2.20 -13.19 9.39
CA SER A 206 3.03 -12.99 8.22
C SER A 206 2.20 -12.78 6.96
N ALA A 207 2.79 -12.07 6.00
CA ALA A 207 2.18 -11.80 4.71
C ALA A 207 3.23 -11.70 3.59
N SER A 208 2.87 -12.21 2.42
CA SER A 208 3.58 -11.96 1.16
C SER A 208 2.55 -11.63 0.09
N VAL A 209 2.72 -10.49 -0.57
CA VAL A 209 1.71 -9.87 -1.45
C VAL A 209 2.34 -9.50 -2.78
N THR A 210 1.60 -9.76 -3.86
CA THR A 210 1.91 -9.36 -5.24
C THR A 210 0.76 -8.52 -5.79
N ILE A 211 1.08 -7.37 -6.38
CA ILE A 211 0.16 -6.47 -7.07
C ILE A 211 0.44 -6.54 -8.56
N SER A 212 -0.56 -6.95 -9.33
CA SER A 212 -0.41 -7.22 -10.77
C SER A 212 -0.92 -6.10 -11.67
N SER A 213 -1.95 -5.36 -11.25
CA SER A 213 -2.49 -4.20 -11.98
C SER A 213 -3.26 -3.26 -11.07
#